data_AF-A0A9P8P393-F1
#
_entry.id   AF-A0A9P8P393-F1
#
_cell.length_a   1.000
_cell.length_b   1.000
_cell.length_c   1.000
_cell.angle_alpha   90.00
_cell.angle_beta   90.00
_cell.angle_gamma   90.00
#
_symmetry.space_group_name_H-M   'P 1'
#
loop_
_entity.id
_entity.type
_entity.pdbx_description
1 polymer ?
#
loop_
_entity_poly.entity_id
_entity_poly.type
_entity_poly.pdbx_seq_one_letter_code
_entity_poly.pdbx_strand_id
1 'polypeptide(L)'
;MAPQFDDIKTHFPAARIKKLMQSDEDIGKVAQATPVVVGRALEFFLASLVEASVEEAREAGIKRITAQHVKQAIENTDKFDFLVETVSKKNDAEEEV
;
A
#
# COMPACT_ATOMS: atom_id res chain seq x y z
N MET A 1 6.02 -0.09 -32.14
CA MET A 1 4.86 0.52 -31.46
C MET A 1 5.21 0.58 -29.98
N ALA A 2 5.35 1.76 -29.38
CA ALA A 2 5.52 1.84 -27.93
C ALA A 2 4.20 1.39 -27.27
N PRO A 3 4.24 0.62 -26.16
CA PRO A 3 3.02 0.22 -25.46
C PRO A 3 2.26 1.49 -25.04
N GLN A 4 0.96 1.54 -25.36
CA GLN A 4 0.08 2.63 -24.92
C GLN A 4 -0.34 2.35 -23.48
N PHE A 5 -0.44 3.39 -22.66
CA PHE A 5 -0.79 3.24 -21.23
C PHE A 5 -2.21 2.66 -21.02
N ASP A 6 -3.06 2.71 -22.04
CA ASP A 6 -4.39 2.12 -22.05
C ASP A 6 -4.38 0.58 -21.96
N ASP A 7 -3.24 -0.06 -22.29
CA ASP A 7 -3.09 -1.53 -22.20
C ASP A 7 -2.77 -2.01 -20.77
N ILE A 8 -2.45 -1.09 -19.84
CA ILE A 8 -2.16 -1.43 -18.45
C ILE A 8 -3.47 -1.72 -17.71
N LYS A 9 -3.71 -3.00 -17.46
CA LYS A 9 -4.85 -3.46 -16.65
C LYS A 9 -4.50 -3.40 -15.16
N THR A 10 -5.34 -2.74 -14.39
CA THR A 10 -5.30 -2.72 -12.92
C THR A 10 -6.71 -2.79 -12.35
N HIS A 11 -6.86 -3.41 -11.19
CA HIS A 11 -8.09 -3.45 -10.41
C HIS A 11 -8.41 -2.11 -9.71
N PHE A 12 -7.47 -1.17 -9.68
CA PHE A 12 -7.66 0.13 -9.04
C PHE A 12 -8.21 1.17 -10.01
N PRO A 13 -9.35 1.83 -9.70
CA PRO A 13 -9.91 2.87 -10.55
C PRO A 13 -9.00 4.11 -10.62
N ALA A 14 -8.53 4.46 -11.83
CA ALA A 14 -7.68 5.63 -12.08
C ALA A 14 -8.28 6.94 -11.51
N ALA A 15 -9.60 7.13 -11.61
CA ALA A 15 -10.28 8.30 -11.06
C ALA A 15 -10.15 8.41 -9.54
N ARG A 16 -10.16 7.27 -8.83
CA ARG A 16 -10.06 7.24 -7.36
C ARG A 16 -8.63 7.52 -6.91
N ILE A 17 -7.65 6.95 -7.61
CA ILE A 17 -6.23 7.26 -7.39
C ILE A 17 -5.98 8.74 -7.63
N LYS A 18 -6.46 9.30 -8.75
CA LYS A 18 -6.33 10.73 -9.04
C LYS A 18 -6.90 11.60 -7.93
N LYS A 19 -8.08 11.26 -7.42
CA LYS A 19 -8.71 11.99 -6.31
C LYS A 19 -7.89 11.93 -5.02
N LEU A 20 -7.26 10.80 -4.72
CA LEU A 20 -6.37 10.65 -3.56
C LEU A 20 -5.07 11.43 -3.74
N MET A 21 -4.49 11.43 -4.94
CA MET A 21 -3.31 12.25 -5.24
C MET A 21 -3.63 13.74 -5.08
N GLN A 22 -4.76 14.19 -5.59
CA GLN A 22 -5.17 15.60 -5.52
C GLN A 22 -5.82 15.99 -4.18
N SER A 23 -5.83 15.11 -3.17
CA SER A 23 -6.15 15.56 -1.80
C SER A 23 -4.96 16.25 -1.13
N ASP A 24 -3.77 16.07 -1.68
CA ASP A 24 -2.60 16.88 -1.37
C ASP A 24 -2.71 18.22 -2.13
N GLU A 25 -2.74 19.32 -1.38
CA GLU A 25 -2.92 20.68 -1.92
C GLU A 25 -1.76 21.11 -2.84
N ASP A 26 -0.57 20.51 -2.68
CA ASP A 26 0.60 20.78 -3.51
C ASP A 26 0.53 20.07 -4.88
N ILE A 27 -0.41 19.14 -5.07
CA ILE A 27 -0.58 18.39 -6.32
C ILE A 27 -1.60 19.07 -7.24
N GLY A 28 -1.08 19.75 -8.27
CA GLY A 28 -1.87 20.39 -9.32
C GLY A 28 -2.46 19.42 -10.36
N LYS A 29 -2.19 19.67 -11.64
CA LYS A 29 -2.73 18.85 -12.74
C LYS A 29 -1.93 17.55 -12.88
N VAL A 30 -2.64 16.42 -12.88
CA VAL A 30 -2.07 15.08 -13.06
C VAL A 30 -2.32 14.57 -14.48
N ALA A 31 -1.29 14.05 -15.14
CA ALA A 31 -1.40 13.42 -16.46
C ALA A 31 -2.23 12.12 -16.39
N GLN A 32 -2.96 11.80 -17.46
CA GLN A 32 -3.86 10.62 -17.47
C GLN A 32 -3.13 9.29 -17.25
N ALA A 33 -1.87 9.17 -17.69
CA ALA A 33 -1.06 7.97 -17.50
C ALA A 33 -0.64 7.75 -16.04
N THR A 34 -0.48 8.83 -15.25
CA THR A 34 0.08 8.73 -13.89
C THR A 34 -0.79 7.87 -12.96
N PRO A 35 -2.12 8.09 -12.83
CA PRO A 35 -2.96 7.25 -11.97
C PRO A 35 -3.01 5.79 -12.41
N VAL A 36 -2.89 5.51 -13.71
CA VAL A 36 -2.90 4.13 -14.24
C VAL A 36 -1.64 3.38 -13.81
N VAL A 37 -0.47 4.01 -13.96
CA VAL A 37 0.82 3.42 -13.54
C VAL A 37 0.86 3.26 -12.03
N VAL A 38 0.38 4.26 -11.27
CA VAL A 38 0.27 4.17 -9.80
C VAL A 38 -0.65 3.02 -9.41
N GLY A 39 -1.77 2.79 -10.10
CA GLY A 39 -2.66 1.66 -9.84
C GLY A 39 -1.96 0.32 -9.99
N ARG A 40 -1.13 0.17 -11.02
CA ARG A 40 -0.31 -1.05 -11.19
C ARG A 40 0.77 -1.18 -10.12
N ALA A 41 1.42 -0.08 -9.74
CA ALA A 41 2.40 -0.08 -8.66
C ALA A 41 1.76 -0.43 -7.30
N LEU A 42 0.53 0.01 -7.05
CA LEU A 42 -0.23 -0.33 -5.84
C LEU A 42 -0.51 -1.82 -5.74
N GLU A 43 -0.77 -2.52 -6.85
CA GLU A 43 -0.92 -3.98 -6.85
C GLU A 43 0.36 -4.69 -6.42
N PHE A 44 1.51 -4.27 -6.95
CA PHE A 44 2.79 -4.84 -6.56
C PHE A 44 3.12 -4.53 -5.10
N PHE A 45 2.86 -3.29 -4.67
CA PHE A 45 3.03 -2.89 -3.27
C PHE A 45 2.20 -3.76 -2.32
N LEU A 46 0.90 -3.96 -2.62
CA LEU A 46 0.03 -4.79 -1.79
C LEU A 46 0.46 -6.25 -1.77
N ALA A 47 0.87 -6.80 -2.92
CA ALA A 47 1.38 -8.17 -3.00
C ALA A 47 2.62 -8.34 -2.11
N SER A 48 3.60 -7.43 -2.21
CA SER A 48 4.81 -7.46 -1.39
C SER A 48 4.52 -7.29 0.10
N LEU A 49 3.59 -6.40 0.48
CA LEU A 49 3.21 -6.21 1.88
C LEU A 49 2.54 -7.46 2.46
N VAL A 50 1.63 -8.09 1.69
CA VAL A 50 0.96 -9.32 2.11
C VAL A 50 1.96 -10.47 2.21
N GLU A 51 2.90 -10.60 1.28
CA GLU A 51 3.93 -11.63 1.31
C GLU A 51 4.81 -11.53 2.56
N ALA A 52 5.33 -10.34 2.87
CA ALA A 52 6.07 -10.09 4.11
C ALA A 52 5.22 -10.40 5.35
N SER A 53 3.94 -10.00 5.37
CA SER A 53 3.03 -10.30 6.48
C SER A 53 2.74 -11.81 6.64
N VAL A 54 2.80 -12.57 5.55
CA VAL A 54 2.67 -14.04 5.58
C VAL A 54 3.91 -14.69 6.17
N GLU A 55 5.10 -14.16 5.87
CA GLU A 55 6.36 -14.65 6.45
C GLU A 55 6.34 -14.51 7.98
N GLU A 56 5.99 -13.32 8.49
CA GLU A 56 5.83 -13.07 9.93
C GLU A 56 4.80 -14.03 10.58
N ALA A 57 3.65 -14.22 9.94
CA ALA A 57 2.62 -15.14 10.45
C ALA A 57 3.10 -16.60 10.46
N ARG A 58 3.88 -17.01 9.45
CA ARG A 58 4.46 -18.36 9.36
C ARG A 58 5.50 -18.58 10.44
N GLU A 59 6.35 -17.60 10.73
CA GLU A 59 7.33 -17.66 11.81
C GLU A 59 6.65 -17.77 13.18
N ALA A 60 5.52 -17.10 13.37
CA ALA A 60 4.67 -17.26 14.56
C ALA A 60 3.88 -18.59 14.61
N GLY A 61 3.94 -19.42 13.56
CA GLY A 61 3.18 -20.67 13.46
C GLY A 61 1.67 -20.48 13.25
N ILE A 62 1.24 -19.28 12.85
CA ILE A 62 -0.17 -18.89 12.71
C ILE A 62 -0.56 -18.90 11.22
N LYS A 63 -1.70 -19.54 10.90
CA LYS A 63 -2.19 -19.64 9.51
C LYS A 63 -2.97 -18.42 9.02
N ARG A 64 -3.22 -17.45 9.91
CA ARG A 64 -4.03 -16.25 9.67
C ARG A 64 -3.19 -15.00 9.89
N ILE A 65 -3.15 -14.11 8.90
CA ILE A 65 -2.55 -12.79 9.04
C ILE A 65 -3.40 -11.94 9.99
N THR A 66 -2.75 -11.26 10.93
CA THR A 66 -3.37 -10.36 11.91
C THR A 66 -2.74 -8.99 11.77
N ALA A 67 -3.31 -7.96 12.41
CA ALA A 67 -2.74 -6.62 12.38
C ALA A 67 -1.30 -6.58 12.92
N GLN A 68 -0.99 -7.44 13.91
CA GLN A 68 0.35 -7.55 14.48
C GLN A 68 1.38 -8.04 13.46
N HIS A 69 1.05 -9.06 12.65
CA HIS A 69 1.96 -9.56 11.61
C HIS A 69 2.23 -8.50 10.53
N VAL A 70 1.21 -7.68 10.19
CA VAL A 70 1.40 -6.56 9.26
C VAL A 70 2.31 -5.49 9.85
N LYS A 71 2.16 -5.19 11.14
CA LYS A 71 3.03 -4.25 11.85
C LYS A 71 4.49 -4.74 11.86
N GLN A 72 4.71 -6.00 12.21
CA GLN A 72 6.05 -6.61 12.21
C GLN A 72 6.67 -6.59 10.81
N ALA A 73 5.90 -6.94 9.78
CA ALA A 73 6.37 -6.90 8.39
C ALA A 73 6.79 -5.48 7.96
N ILE A 74 6.09 -4.45 8.44
CA ILE A 74 6.42 -3.05 8.19
C ILE A 74 7.69 -2.63 8.94
N GLU A 75 7.83 -3.00 10.21
CA GLU A 75 8.99 -2.68 11.05
C GLU A 75 10.27 -3.40 10.60
N ASN A 76 10.14 -4.63 10.08
CA ASN A 76 11.26 -5.46 9.65
C ASN A 76 11.69 -5.22 8.19
N THR A 77 10.95 -4.41 7.42
CA THR A 77 11.24 -4.16 6.01
C THR A 77 11.55 -2.68 5.78
N ASP A 78 12.81 -2.35 5.49
CA ASP A 78 13.27 -0.96 5.27
C ASP A 78 12.43 -0.20 4.22
N LYS A 79 11.94 -0.90 3.19
CA LYS A 79 11.12 -0.29 2.12
C LYS A 79 9.74 0.17 2.59
N PHE A 80 9.28 -0.30 3.76
CA PHE A 80 7.99 0.04 4.35
C PHE A 80 8.10 1.07 5.48
N ASP A 81 9.28 1.65 5.73
CA ASP A 81 9.52 2.65 6.78
C ASP A 81 8.50 3.82 6.77
N PHE A 82 8.06 4.24 5.58
CA PHE A 82 7.04 5.28 5.42
C PHE A 82 5.67 4.96 6.07
N LEU A 83 5.43 3.70 6.46
CA LEU A 83 4.20 3.25 7.11
C LEU A 83 4.33 3.14 8.63
N VAL A 84 5.55 3.09 9.18
CA VAL A 84 5.83 2.82 10.61
C VAL A 84 5.06 3.79 11.51
N GLU A 85 5.13 5.09 11.21
CA GLU A 85 4.42 6.11 11.99
C GLU A 85 2.90 5.95 11.92
N THR A 86 2.38 5.57 10.75
CA THR A 86 0.94 5.39 10.52
C THR A 86 0.39 4.19 11.28
N VAL A 87 1.12 3.07 11.31
CA VAL A 87 0.68 1.87 12.04
C VAL A 87 0.89 1.97 13.54
N SER A 88 1.85 2.77 14.00
CA SER A 88 2.08 3.00 15.42
C SER A 88 0.95 3.81 16.05
N LYS A 89 0.58 4.93 15.43
CA LYS A 89 -0.48 5.84 15.91
C LYS A 89 -1.84 5.20 16.10
N LYS A 90 -2.13 4.11 15.38
CA LYS A 90 -3.46 3.49 15.40
C LYS A 90 -3.67 2.56 16.60
N ASN A 91 -2.60 2.00 17.16
CA ASN A 91 -2.70 1.10 18.32
C ASN A 91 -2.91 1.86 19.63
N ASP A 92 -2.33 3.05 19.80
CA ASP A 92 -2.54 3.88 20.99
C ASP A 92 -4.00 4.35 21.17
N ALA A 93 -4.76 4.45 20.06
CA ALA A 93 -6.16 4.85 20.09
C ALA A 93 -7.14 3.69 20.37
N GLU A 94 -6.69 2.44 20.26
CA GLU A 94 -7.51 1.24 20.49
C GLU A 94 -7.21 0.57 21.85
N GLU A 95 -6.15 0.99 22.56
CA GLU A 95 -5.79 0.50 23.91
C GLU A 95 -6.37 1.36 25.08
N GLU A 96 -7.06 2.48 24.80
CA GLU A 96 -7.76 3.30 25.81
C GLU A 96 -9.28 2.98 25.97
N VAL A 97 -9.71 1.73 25.81
CA VAL A 97 -11.11 1.32 26.12
C VAL A 97 -11.20 0.08 27.00
#